data_AF-A0A6L7YHG4-F1
#
_entry.id   AF-A0A6L7YHG4-F1
#
_cell.length_a   1.000
_cell.length_b   1.000
_cell.length_c   1.000
_cell.angle_alpha   90.00
_cell.angle_beta   90.00
_cell.angle_gamma   90.00
#
_symmetry.space_group_name_H-M   'P 1'
#
loop_
_entity.id
_entity.type
_entity.pdbx_description
1 polymer ?
#
loop_
_entity_poly.entity_id
_entity_poly.type
_entity_poly.pdbx_seq_one_letter_code
_entity_poly.pdbx_strand_id
1 'polypeptide(L)'
;MLEWARPAYSRTRVNAAGKALAHDESSCDAALNIMRNWRSSHSFPLNALQILTRERALKTDSNAIVAQRLKRQRSIVRKLQEQPKMNLSQMQDVGGCRAVVSTVDQVHELVDRFRTGKSKHELMTDRDYIYQPRASGYRSHHLVFKYYSDKSLSWNGLRIEVQIRSALQHVWATAVEIVDTFSGGGELKAGKGDERWQRFSP
;
A
#
# COMPACT_ATOMS: atom_id res chain seq x y z
N MET A 1 5.42 -4.48 26.71
CA MET A 1 5.44 -5.15 25.39
C MET A 1 4.29 -4.55 24.59
N LEU A 2 4.52 -4.01 23.38
CA LEU A 2 3.41 -3.43 22.58
C LEU A 2 2.44 -4.56 22.20
N GLU A 3 1.18 -4.42 22.59
CA GLU A 3 0.14 -5.38 22.21
C GLU A 3 -0.36 -5.05 20.80
N TRP A 4 -0.07 -5.94 19.85
CA TRP A 4 -0.50 -5.77 18.47
C TRP A 4 -1.94 -6.24 18.28
N ALA A 5 -2.77 -5.42 17.62
CA ALA A 5 -4.13 -5.81 17.27
C ALA A 5 -4.13 -7.10 16.42
N ARG A 6 -4.95 -8.06 16.80
CA ARG A 6 -5.18 -9.30 16.05
C ARG A 6 -6.44 -9.17 15.19
N PRO A 7 -6.53 -9.86 14.05
CA PRO A 7 -7.80 -9.97 13.32
C PRO A 7 -8.84 -10.66 14.22
N ALA A 8 -9.84 -9.90 14.70
CA ALA A 8 -10.86 -10.40 15.61
C ALA A 8 -12.09 -10.97 14.89
N TYR A 9 -12.19 -10.74 13.57
CA TYR A 9 -13.36 -11.06 12.77
C TYR A 9 -12.99 -11.92 11.57
N SER A 10 -13.90 -12.81 11.16
CA SER A 10 -13.74 -13.61 9.95
C SER A 10 -13.73 -12.72 8.69
N ARG A 11 -13.08 -13.21 7.62
CA ARG A 11 -13.03 -12.50 6.33
C ARG A 11 -14.44 -12.18 5.80
N THR A 12 -15.40 -13.08 5.99
CA THR A 12 -16.81 -12.86 5.63
C THR A 12 -17.40 -11.66 6.35
N ARG A 13 -17.21 -11.54 7.68
CA ARG A 13 -17.70 -10.39 8.47
C ARG A 13 -17.00 -9.09 8.07
N VAL A 14 -15.69 -9.14 7.82
CA VAL A 14 -14.91 -7.99 7.33
C VAL A 14 -15.44 -7.51 5.97
N ASN A 15 -15.77 -8.43 5.07
CA ASN A 15 -16.31 -8.08 3.76
C ASN A 15 -17.72 -7.52 3.84
N ALA A 16 -18.58 -8.08 4.69
CA ALA A 16 -19.91 -7.53 4.96
C ALA A 16 -19.82 -6.10 5.51
N ALA A 17 -18.93 -5.85 6.47
CA ALA A 17 -18.68 -4.51 7.00
C ALA A 17 -18.17 -3.55 5.91
N GLY A 18 -17.23 -4.00 5.07
CA GLY A 18 -16.73 -3.21 3.95
C GLY A 18 -17.83 -2.82 2.96
N LYS A 19 -18.74 -3.74 2.62
CA LYS A 19 -19.89 -3.46 1.74
C LYS A 19 -20.88 -2.46 2.36
N ALA A 20 -21.18 -2.61 3.66
CA ALA A 20 -22.05 -1.66 4.37
C ALA A 20 -21.48 -0.22 4.30
N LEU A 21 -20.18 -0.08 4.57
CA LEU A 21 -19.49 1.22 4.53
C LEU A 21 -19.36 1.80 3.12
N ALA A 22 -19.43 0.97 2.08
CA ALA A 22 -19.40 1.43 0.70
C ALA A 22 -20.71 2.09 0.26
N HIS A 23 -21.83 1.84 0.96
CA HIS A 23 -23.14 2.40 0.60
C HIS A 23 -23.50 3.58 1.49
N ASP A 24 -23.18 3.51 2.79
CA ASP A 24 -23.39 4.62 3.72
C ASP A 24 -22.27 4.64 4.78
N GLU A 25 -21.44 5.69 4.74
CA GLU A 25 -20.34 5.90 5.70
C GLU A 25 -20.88 6.18 7.12
N SER A 26 -22.12 6.65 7.22
CA SER A 26 -22.78 7.15 8.44
C SER A 26 -23.57 6.08 9.21
N SER A 27 -23.91 4.95 8.59
CA SER A 27 -24.98 4.08 9.12
C SER A 27 -24.59 2.97 10.11
N CYS A 28 -23.30 2.69 10.38
CA CYS A 28 -23.02 1.51 11.21
C CYS A 28 -21.70 1.58 12.00
N ASP A 29 -21.77 2.00 13.27
CA ASP A 29 -20.66 1.93 14.23
C ASP A 29 -20.07 0.52 14.34
N ALA A 30 -20.89 -0.52 14.22
CA ALA A 30 -20.41 -1.90 14.23
C ALA A 30 -19.53 -2.22 13.01
N ALA A 31 -19.92 -1.78 11.81
CA ALA A 31 -19.11 -1.96 10.59
C ALA A 31 -17.80 -1.17 10.66
N LEU A 32 -17.87 0.08 11.19
CA LEU A 32 -16.69 0.89 11.44
C LEU A 32 -15.72 0.22 12.40
N ASN A 33 -16.21 -0.36 13.50
CA ASN A 33 -15.37 -1.06 14.48
C ASN A 33 -14.71 -2.32 13.89
N ILE A 34 -15.44 -3.10 13.08
CA ILE A 34 -14.88 -4.26 12.36
C ILE A 34 -13.76 -3.81 11.41
N MET A 35 -13.99 -2.78 10.61
CA MET A 35 -12.99 -2.25 9.68
C MET A 35 -11.80 -1.62 10.39
N ARG A 36 -12.00 -0.95 11.52
CA ARG A 36 -10.92 -0.42 12.38
C ARG A 36 -10.04 -1.54 12.91
N ASN A 37 -10.62 -2.62 13.46
CA ASN A 37 -9.86 -3.80 13.88
C ASN A 37 -9.09 -4.42 12.71
N TRP A 38 -9.74 -4.62 11.55
CA TRP A 38 -9.10 -5.15 10.36
C TRP A 38 -7.91 -4.30 9.91
N ARG A 39 -8.09 -2.98 9.86
CA ARG A 39 -7.01 -2.04 9.51
C ARG A 39 -5.87 -2.11 10.54
N SER A 40 -6.19 -2.07 11.83
CA SER A 40 -5.18 -2.08 12.90
C SER A 40 -4.41 -3.40 12.95
N SER A 41 -5.03 -4.52 12.58
CA SER A 41 -4.34 -5.82 12.57
C SER A 41 -3.22 -5.93 11.54
N HIS A 42 -3.20 -5.06 10.52
CA HIS A 42 -2.11 -5.01 9.55
C HIS A 42 -0.82 -4.42 10.14
N SER A 43 -0.85 -3.80 11.32
CA SER A 43 0.32 -3.15 11.93
C SER A 43 1.49 -4.12 12.15
N PHE A 44 1.19 -5.35 12.60
CA PHE A 44 2.23 -6.34 12.89
C PHE A 44 2.90 -6.89 11.61
N PRO A 45 2.14 -7.39 10.60
CA PRO A 45 2.73 -7.75 9.31
C PRO A 45 3.45 -6.59 8.63
N LEU A 46 2.89 -5.37 8.72
CA LEU A 46 3.50 -4.18 8.14
C LEU A 46 4.88 -3.94 8.74
N ASN A 47 5.01 -4.02 10.07
CA ASN A 47 6.29 -3.87 10.74
C ASN A 47 7.31 -4.94 10.30
N ALA A 48 6.88 -6.20 10.18
CA ALA A 48 7.76 -7.28 9.70
C ALA A 48 8.25 -7.04 8.26
N LEU A 49 7.35 -6.67 7.35
CA LEU A 49 7.71 -6.35 5.97
C LEU A 49 8.54 -5.07 5.88
N GLN A 50 8.33 -4.09 6.75
CA GLN A 50 9.12 -2.86 6.80
C GLN A 50 10.56 -3.16 7.22
N ILE A 51 10.79 -4.03 8.20
CA ILE A 51 12.14 -4.45 8.61
C ILE A 51 12.85 -5.14 7.44
N LEU A 52 12.18 -6.09 6.78
CA LEU A 52 12.71 -6.77 5.60
C LEU A 52 13.04 -5.77 4.48
N THR A 53 12.14 -4.81 4.23
CA THR A 53 12.31 -3.78 3.21
C THR A 53 13.51 -2.90 3.53
N ARG A 54 13.65 -2.47 4.78
CA ARG A 54 14.79 -1.66 5.24
C ARG A 54 16.11 -2.40 5.09
N GLU A 55 16.18 -3.66 5.49
CA GLU A 55 17.39 -4.47 5.35
C GLU A 55 17.82 -4.57 3.87
N ARG A 56 16.87 -4.87 2.98
CA ARG A 56 17.15 -5.02 1.54
C ARG A 56 17.49 -3.67 0.90
N ALA A 57 16.76 -2.62 1.24
CA ALA A 57 16.97 -1.28 0.69
C ALA A 57 18.33 -0.72 1.08
N LEU A 58 18.76 -0.86 2.34
CA LEU A 58 20.08 -0.40 2.80
C LEU A 58 21.26 -1.19 2.19
N LYS A 59 21.01 -2.43 1.74
CA LYS A 59 22.00 -3.22 0.97
C LYS A 59 22.11 -2.78 -0.49
N THR A 60 21.08 -2.14 -1.03
CA THR A 60 21.06 -1.59 -2.39
C THR A 60 21.57 -0.14 -2.43
N ASP A 61 21.17 0.65 -1.44
CA ASP A 61 21.51 2.06 -1.33
C ASP A 61 21.66 2.45 0.14
N SER A 62 22.86 2.88 0.52
CA SER A 62 23.14 3.32 1.90
C SER A 62 22.32 4.53 2.32
N ASN A 63 21.81 5.31 1.37
CA ASN A 63 20.96 6.47 1.61
C ASN A 63 19.46 6.15 1.55
N ALA A 64 19.09 4.87 1.44
CA ALA A 64 17.69 4.47 1.29
C ALA A 64 16.82 4.92 2.47
N ILE A 65 15.68 5.53 2.17
CA ILE A 65 14.68 5.93 3.17
C ILE A 65 13.52 4.94 3.11
N VAL A 66 13.21 4.33 4.26
CA VAL A 66 12.09 3.38 4.37
C VAL A 66 11.07 3.84 5.40
N ALA A 67 9.85 4.05 4.94
CA ALA A 67 8.70 4.47 5.74
C ALA A 67 7.57 3.43 5.66
N GLN A 68 6.73 3.38 6.68
CA GLN A 68 5.52 2.54 6.69
C GLN A 68 4.30 3.35 7.10
N ARG A 69 3.14 2.91 6.63
CA ARG A 69 1.86 3.56 6.93
C ARG A 69 0.70 2.59 6.82
N LEU A 70 -0.27 2.72 7.72
CA LEU A 70 -1.62 2.20 7.52
C LEU A 70 -2.46 3.18 6.70
N LYS A 71 -3.27 2.65 5.79
CA LYS A 71 -4.23 3.45 5.04
C LYS A 71 -5.19 4.18 5.98
N ARG A 72 -5.53 5.42 5.63
CA ARG A 72 -6.48 6.22 6.43
C ARG A 72 -7.88 5.63 6.26
N GLN A 73 -8.68 5.67 7.32
CA GLN A 73 -10.05 5.13 7.33
C GLN A 73 -10.89 5.66 6.16
N ARG A 74 -10.96 7.00 6.00
CA ARG A 74 -11.66 7.65 4.89
C ARG A 74 -11.19 7.17 3.52
N SER A 75 -9.89 6.91 3.35
CA SER A 75 -9.34 6.38 2.08
C SER A 75 -9.70 4.91 1.82
N ILE A 76 -9.94 4.12 2.87
CA ILE A 76 -10.45 2.74 2.73
C ILE A 76 -11.91 2.80 2.27
N VAL A 77 -12.75 3.59 2.96
CA VAL A 77 -14.16 3.77 2.62
C VAL A 77 -14.32 4.28 1.19
N ARG A 78 -13.61 5.36 0.84
CA ARG A 78 -13.64 5.91 -0.52
C ARG A 78 -13.26 4.90 -1.59
N LYS A 79 -12.22 4.08 -1.36
CA LYS A 79 -11.82 3.02 -2.30
C LYS A 79 -12.89 1.94 -2.46
N LEU A 80 -13.61 1.61 -1.39
CA LEU A 80 -14.73 0.66 -1.44
C LEU A 80 -15.93 1.25 -2.21
N GLN A 81 -16.18 2.55 -2.09
CA GLN A 81 -17.19 3.28 -2.88
C GLN A 81 -16.82 3.34 -4.37
N GLU A 82 -15.57 3.70 -4.68
CA GLU A 82 -15.03 3.78 -6.05
C GLU A 82 -14.98 2.40 -6.74
N GLN A 83 -14.87 1.32 -5.96
CA GLN A 83 -14.77 -0.05 -6.48
C GLN A 83 -15.78 -0.98 -5.78
N PRO A 84 -17.08 -0.93 -6.14
CA PRO A 84 -18.13 -1.67 -5.42
C PRO A 84 -17.96 -3.19 -5.41
N LYS A 85 -17.20 -3.75 -6.37
CA LYS A 85 -16.88 -5.19 -6.43
C LYS A 85 -15.73 -5.59 -5.48
N MET A 86 -15.02 -4.63 -4.89
CA MET A 86 -13.88 -4.89 -4.01
C MET A 86 -14.34 -5.37 -2.63
N ASN A 87 -13.74 -6.47 -2.17
CA ASN A 87 -13.86 -6.93 -0.79
C ASN A 87 -12.76 -6.31 0.08
N LEU A 88 -13.13 -5.79 1.26
CA LEU A 88 -12.17 -5.21 2.21
C LEU A 88 -11.07 -6.20 2.62
N SER A 89 -11.40 -7.48 2.81
CA SER A 89 -10.40 -8.51 3.16
C SER A 89 -9.39 -8.79 2.05
N GLN A 90 -9.67 -8.36 0.82
CA GLN A 90 -8.81 -8.55 -0.35
C GLN A 90 -8.02 -7.28 -0.71
N MET A 91 -8.32 -6.14 -0.08
CA MET A 91 -7.62 -4.88 -0.31
C MET A 91 -6.12 -5.04 0.01
N GLN A 92 -5.27 -4.77 -0.98
CA GLN A 92 -3.83 -5.02 -0.91
C GLN A 92 -3.06 -3.92 -0.16
N ASP A 93 -3.58 -2.69 -0.19
CA ASP A 93 -2.92 -1.47 0.29
C ASP A 93 -3.47 -0.99 1.64
N VAL A 94 -3.90 -1.92 2.51
CA VAL A 94 -4.33 -1.57 3.88
C VAL A 94 -3.11 -1.20 4.73
N GLY A 95 -2.04 -1.99 4.64
CA GLY A 95 -0.71 -1.66 5.15
C GLY A 95 0.26 -1.49 4.00
N GLY A 96 1.03 -0.40 4.02
CA GLY A 96 1.97 -0.07 2.95
C GLY A 96 3.34 0.32 3.51
N CYS A 97 4.39 -0.26 2.91
CA CYS A 97 5.78 0.14 3.10
C CYS A 97 6.26 0.89 1.85
N ARG A 98 7.07 1.92 2.02
CA ARG A 98 7.70 2.65 0.92
C ARG A 98 9.20 2.65 1.12
N ALA A 99 9.92 2.21 0.09
CA ALA A 99 11.36 2.39 -0.04
C ALA A 99 11.63 3.47 -1.09
N VAL A 100 12.43 4.46 -0.72
CA VAL A 100 12.97 5.48 -1.62
C VAL A 100 14.47 5.26 -1.72
N VAL A 101 14.95 4.99 -2.93
CA VAL A 101 16.36 4.81 -3.27
C VAL A 101 16.80 5.92 -4.22
N SER A 102 18.10 6.10 -4.43
CA SER A 102 18.63 7.27 -5.12
C SER A 102 18.27 7.29 -6.62
N THR A 103 18.37 6.15 -7.30
CA THR A 103 18.21 6.04 -8.77
C THR A 103 17.15 5.01 -9.18
N VAL A 104 16.71 5.05 -10.45
CA VAL A 104 15.79 4.05 -11.01
C VAL A 104 16.47 2.68 -11.15
N ASP A 105 17.76 2.64 -11.46
CA ASP A 105 18.51 1.39 -11.53
C ASP A 105 18.53 0.67 -10.17
N GLN A 106 18.71 1.44 -9.08
CA GLN A 106 18.59 0.91 -7.71
C GLN A 106 17.15 0.47 -7.37
N VAL A 107 16.11 1.04 -7.99
CA VAL A 107 14.75 0.51 -7.84
C VAL A 107 14.70 -0.91 -8.39
N HIS A 108 15.22 -1.13 -9.60
CA HIS A 108 15.25 -2.45 -10.23
C HIS A 108 16.13 -3.43 -9.44
N GLU A 109 17.29 -3.00 -8.95
CA GLU A 109 18.16 -3.83 -8.11
C GLU A 109 17.44 -4.27 -6.81
N LEU A 110 16.75 -3.34 -6.15
CA LEU A 110 15.99 -3.66 -4.93
C LEU A 110 14.83 -4.62 -5.24
N VAL A 111 14.12 -4.43 -6.36
CA VAL A 111 13.06 -5.34 -6.81
C VAL A 111 13.62 -6.74 -7.05
N ASP A 112 14.78 -6.86 -7.69
CA ASP A 112 15.40 -8.16 -7.96
C ASP A 112 15.87 -8.85 -6.68
N ARG A 113 16.35 -8.09 -5.68
CA ARG A 113 16.57 -8.62 -4.32
C ARG A 113 15.28 -9.11 -3.68
N PHE A 114 14.13 -8.50 -3.99
CA PHE A 114 12.85 -9.01 -3.53
C PHE A 114 12.44 -10.33 -4.20
N ARG A 115 12.68 -10.46 -5.50
CA ARG A 115 12.36 -11.65 -6.30
C ARG A 115 13.23 -12.85 -5.97
N THR A 116 14.53 -12.61 -5.80
CA THR A 116 15.54 -13.68 -5.61
C THR A 116 15.82 -13.98 -4.15
N GLY A 117 15.64 -13.00 -3.26
CA GLY A 117 15.97 -13.13 -1.85
C GLY A 117 14.97 -13.99 -1.09
N LYS A 118 15.48 -14.91 -0.26
CA LYS A 118 14.66 -15.74 0.63
C LYS A 118 13.79 -14.86 1.54
N SER A 119 12.50 -15.18 1.60
CA SER A 119 11.51 -14.56 2.48
C SER A 119 10.47 -15.62 2.84
N LYS A 120 9.95 -15.58 4.07
CA LYS A 120 8.79 -16.40 4.45
C LYS A 120 7.50 -15.88 3.84
N HIS A 121 7.47 -14.61 3.44
CA HIS A 121 6.29 -13.95 2.89
C HIS A 121 6.18 -14.23 1.40
N GLU A 122 4.97 -14.58 0.96
CA GLU A 122 4.66 -14.95 -0.43
C GLU A 122 4.51 -13.67 -1.28
N LEU A 123 5.26 -13.54 -2.37
CA LEU A 123 5.09 -12.46 -3.34
C LEU A 123 3.87 -12.76 -4.22
N MET A 124 2.81 -11.98 -4.07
CA MET A 124 1.52 -12.18 -4.76
C MET A 124 1.40 -11.38 -6.04
N THR A 125 2.04 -10.22 -6.11
CA THR A 125 1.87 -9.27 -7.22
C THR A 125 3.15 -8.48 -7.39
N ASP A 126 3.55 -8.31 -8.64
CA ASP A 126 4.71 -7.54 -9.10
C ASP A 126 4.22 -6.67 -10.27
N ARG A 127 4.28 -5.35 -10.10
CA ARG A 127 3.75 -4.37 -11.05
C ARG A 127 4.77 -3.26 -11.23
N ASP A 128 5.32 -3.18 -12.44
CA ASP A 128 6.24 -2.13 -12.83
C ASP A 128 5.49 -0.95 -13.46
N TYR A 129 5.10 0.03 -12.63
CA TYR A 129 4.54 1.29 -13.15
C TYR A 129 5.61 2.30 -13.57
N ILE A 130 6.90 1.96 -13.54
CA ILE A 130 7.95 2.81 -14.11
C ILE A 130 7.93 2.66 -15.62
N TYR A 131 7.93 1.42 -16.10
CA TYR A 131 7.85 1.10 -17.52
C TYR A 131 6.42 1.23 -18.07
N GLN A 132 5.40 0.87 -17.28
CA GLN A 132 3.99 0.99 -17.65
C GLN A 132 3.26 1.96 -16.71
N PRO A 133 3.48 3.28 -16.84
CA PRO A 133 2.89 4.26 -15.94
C PRO A 133 1.37 4.21 -15.95
N ARG A 134 0.76 4.60 -14.84
CA ARG A 134 -0.70 4.80 -14.81
C ARG A 134 -1.08 5.97 -15.71
N ALA A 135 -2.36 6.02 -16.12
CA ALA A 135 -2.90 7.14 -16.90
C ALA A 135 -2.64 8.53 -16.28
N SER A 136 -2.47 8.60 -14.95
CA SER A 136 -2.09 9.82 -14.24
C SER A 136 -0.63 10.25 -14.40
N GLY A 137 0.18 9.51 -15.16
CA GLY A 137 1.64 9.66 -15.21
C GLY A 137 2.37 9.07 -14.00
N TYR A 138 1.66 8.56 -12.99
CA TYR A 138 2.28 8.02 -11.78
C TYR A 138 3.24 6.84 -12.06
N ARG A 139 4.48 6.95 -11.52
CA ARG A 139 5.56 5.96 -11.65
C ARG A 139 6.06 5.46 -10.29
N SER A 140 6.14 4.14 -10.14
CA SER A 140 6.69 3.42 -8.98
C SER A 140 6.66 1.92 -9.28
N HIS A 141 7.55 1.14 -8.67
CA HIS A 141 7.44 -0.32 -8.71
C HIS A 141 6.66 -0.83 -7.49
N HIS A 142 5.60 -1.63 -7.70
CA HIS A 142 4.69 -2.09 -6.64
C HIS A 142 4.78 -3.61 -6.48
N LEU A 143 5.12 -4.04 -5.27
CA LEU A 143 5.10 -5.44 -4.86
C LEU A 143 4.01 -5.64 -3.81
N VAL A 144 3.27 -6.76 -3.86
CA VAL A 144 2.32 -7.12 -2.79
C VAL A 144 2.76 -8.43 -2.18
N PHE A 145 3.01 -8.41 -0.88
CA PHE A 145 3.36 -9.60 -0.11
C PHE A 145 2.17 -10.07 0.71
N LYS A 146 1.98 -11.39 0.76
CA LYS A 146 1.10 -12.06 1.70
C LYS A 146 1.93 -12.56 2.87
N TYR A 147 1.58 -12.09 4.06
CA TYR A 147 2.32 -12.39 5.28
C TYR A 147 2.16 -13.86 5.70
N TYR A 148 3.27 -14.42 6.16
CA TYR A 148 3.33 -15.75 6.77
C TYR A 148 4.37 -15.78 7.88
N SER A 149 4.06 -16.54 8.92
CA SER A 149 4.91 -16.88 10.04
C SER A 149 4.48 -18.24 10.61
N ASP A 150 5.44 -19.03 11.08
CA ASP A 150 5.18 -20.30 11.76
C ASP A 150 4.79 -20.09 13.24
N LYS A 151 5.09 -18.91 13.79
CA LYS A 151 4.87 -18.57 15.20
C LYS A 151 3.65 -17.66 15.39
N SER A 152 3.39 -16.78 14.43
CA SER A 152 2.39 -15.70 14.53
C SER A 152 1.23 -15.95 13.55
N LEU A 153 0.57 -17.09 13.69
CA LEU A 153 -0.41 -17.60 12.73
C LEU A 153 -1.63 -16.68 12.55
N SER A 154 -2.02 -15.92 13.58
CA SER A 154 -3.21 -15.06 13.56
C SER A 154 -3.19 -13.98 12.47
N TRP A 155 -2.01 -13.61 11.97
CA TRP A 155 -1.86 -12.59 10.92
C TRP A 155 -1.58 -13.19 9.53
N ASN A 156 -1.49 -14.53 9.41
CA ASN A 156 -1.19 -15.18 8.14
C ASN A 156 -2.25 -14.87 7.09
N GLY A 157 -1.79 -14.57 5.89
CA GLY A 157 -2.64 -14.21 4.76
C GLY A 157 -3.04 -12.73 4.67
N LEU A 158 -2.65 -11.88 5.64
CA LEU A 158 -2.78 -10.43 5.49
C LEU A 158 -1.79 -9.92 4.42
N ARG A 159 -2.19 -8.87 3.69
CA ARG A 159 -1.45 -8.37 2.54
C ARG A 159 -0.81 -7.03 2.86
N ILE A 160 0.45 -6.87 2.50
CA ILE A 160 1.22 -5.64 2.64
C ILE A 160 1.75 -5.25 1.27
N GLU A 161 1.50 -4.01 0.86
CA GLU A 161 2.06 -3.42 -0.34
C GLU A 161 3.44 -2.82 -0.03
N VAL A 162 4.43 -3.07 -0.87
CA VAL A 162 5.75 -2.43 -0.86
C VAL A 162 5.87 -1.60 -2.14
N GLN A 163 6.01 -0.30 -1.98
CA GLN A 163 6.22 0.64 -3.08
C GLN A 163 7.69 1.06 -3.12
N ILE A 164 8.35 0.86 -4.25
CA ILE A 164 9.75 1.23 -4.45
C ILE A 164 9.79 2.36 -5.46
N ARG A 165 10.57 3.41 -5.15
CA ARG A 165 10.70 4.63 -5.96
C ARG A 165 12.14 5.13 -5.94
N SER A 166 12.54 5.78 -7.02
CA SER A 166 13.70 6.68 -6.98
C SER A 166 13.37 7.96 -6.20
N ALA A 167 14.41 8.71 -5.80
CA ALA A 167 14.23 9.99 -5.12
C ALA A 167 13.39 10.95 -5.97
N LEU A 168 13.65 11.02 -7.28
CA LEU A 168 12.92 11.89 -8.21
C LEU A 168 11.45 11.46 -8.37
N GLN A 169 11.18 10.15 -8.50
CA GLN A 169 9.81 9.62 -8.51
C GLN A 169 9.07 9.92 -7.20
N HIS A 170 9.78 9.89 -6.06
CA HIS A 170 9.19 10.23 -4.78
C HIS A 170 8.81 11.71 -4.70
N VAL A 171 9.70 12.62 -5.11
CA VAL A 171 9.42 14.07 -5.16
C VAL A 171 8.23 14.35 -6.07
N TRP A 172 8.23 13.80 -7.29
CA TRP A 172 7.13 13.97 -8.24
C TRP A 172 5.79 13.50 -7.67
N ALA A 173 5.73 12.30 -7.13
CA ALA A 173 4.50 11.77 -6.55
C ALA A 173 4.02 12.56 -5.32
N THR A 174 4.94 13.12 -4.54
CA THR A 174 4.61 14.03 -3.43
C THR A 174 4.04 15.35 -3.94
N ALA A 175 4.63 15.92 -4.99
CA ALA A 175 4.11 17.13 -5.63
C ALA A 175 2.68 16.90 -6.19
N VAL A 176 2.47 15.80 -6.92
CA VAL A 176 1.13 15.42 -7.42
C VAL A 176 0.13 15.25 -6.27
N GLU A 177 0.54 14.63 -5.15
CA GLU A 177 -0.32 14.49 -3.97
C GLU A 177 -0.69 15.83 -3.33
N ILE A 178 0.23 16.79 -3.30
CA ILE A 178 0.00 18.13 -2.78
C ILE A 178 -0.98 18.88 -3.69
N VAL A 179 -0.74 18.90 -5.00
CA VAL A 179 -1.64 19.55 -5.97
C VAL A 179 -3.05 18.95 -5.90
N ASP A 180 -3.16 17.63 -5.86
CA ASP A 180 -4.45 16.92 -5.73
C ASP A 180 -5.23 17.30 -4.46
N THR A 181 -4.50 17.63 -3.38
CA THR A 181 -5.09 18.08 -2.11
C THR A 181 -5.62 19.52 -2.21
N PHE A 182 -4.91 20.41 -2.91
CA PHE A 182 -5.32 21.81 -3.07
C PHE A 182 -6.37 22.02 -4.17
N SER A 183 -6.42 21.17 -5.20
CA SER A 183 -7.37 21.27 -6.31
C SER A 183 -8.77 20.72 -6.01
N GLY A 184 -9.12 20.42 -4.75
CA GLY A 184 -10.47 19.98 -4.38
C GLY A 184 -10.75 18.48 -4.54
N GLY A 185 -9.72 17.65 -4.83
CA GLY A 185 -9.75 16.21 -4.54
C GLY A 185 -9.86 15.27 -5.74
N GLY A 186 -8.77 14.53 -6.00
CA GLY A 186 -8.77 13.19 -6.58
C GLY A 186 -8.65 13.08 -8.10
N GLU A 187 -8.81 14.17 -8.84
CA GLU A 187 -8.86 14.14 -10.31
C GLU A 187 -7.52 13.75 -10.94
N LEU A 188 -6.40 14.17 -10.35
CA LEU A 188 -5.07 13.86 -10.88
C LEU A 188 -4.72 12.38 -10.69
N LYS A 189 -5.04 11.80 -9.53
CA LYS A 189 -4.81 10.37 -9.27
C LYS A 189 -5.77 9.45 -10.03
N ALA A 190 -6.96 9.93 -10.38
CA ALA A 190 -7.94 9.21 -11.19
C ALA A 190 -7.62 9.25 -12.71
N GLY A 191 -6.55 9.92 -13.13
CA GLY A 191 -6.20 10.06 -14.55
C GLY A 191 -7.06 11.08 -15.30
N LYS A 192 -7.77 11.97 -14.59
CA LYS A 192 -8.51 13.11 -15.15
C LYS A 192 -7.67 14.40 -15.15
N GLY A 193 -6.36 14.28 -14.95
CA GLY A 193 -5.43 15.40 -15.00
C GLY A 193 -5.16 15.88 -16.42
N ASP A 194 -5.05 17.18 -16.59
CA ASP A 194 -4.59 17.87 -17.80
C ASP A 194 -3.35 17.19 -18.41
N GLU A 195 -3.38 16.87 -19.71
CA GLU A 195 -2.33 16.11 -20.44
C GLU A 195 -0.92 16.68 -20.23
N ARG A 196 -0.82 17.98 -19.92
CA ARG A 196 0.43 18.68 -19.61
C ARG A 196 1.23 18.01 -18.49
N TRP A 197 0.58 17.40 -17.50
CA TRP A 197 1.26 16.76 -16.36
C TRP A 197 1.95 15.45 -16.73
N GLN A 198 1.52 14.77 -17.79
CA GLN A 198 2.11 13.50 -18.21
C GLN A 198 3.52 13.68 -18.78
N ARG A 199 3.79 14.82 -19.43
CA ARG A 199 5.06 15.11 -20.12
C ARG A 199 6.22 15.41 -19.16
N PHE A 200 5.92 15.83 -17.93
CA PHE A 200 6.91 16.18 -16.91
C PHE A 200 7.09 15.07 -15.86
N SER A 201 6.42 13.93 -16.01
CA SER A 201 6.58 12.82 -15.06
C SER A 201 7.93 12.11 -15.28
N PRO A 202 8.83 12.15 -14.29
CA PRO A 202 10.17 11.56 -14.38
C PRO A 202 10.16 10.04 -14.20
#